data_AF-A0A966BKV7-F1
#
_entry.id   AF-A0A966BKV7-F1
#
_cell.length_a   1.000
_cell.length_b   1.000
_cell.length_c   1.000
_cell.angle_alpha   90.00
_cell.angle_beta   90.00
_cell.angle_gamma   90.00
#
_symmetry.space_group_name_H-M   'P 1'
#
loop_
_entity.id
_entity.type
_entity.pdbx_description
1 polymer ?
#
loop_
_entity_poly.entity_id
_entity_poly.type
_entity_poly.pdbx_seq_one_letter_code
_entity_poly.pdbx_strand_id
1 'polypeptide(L)'
;MSDAVEEIKRRLSILDVISPYVELHKAGKNFKGKSPFSAEKTPSFYVSPDRGMYYCFSTSQGGDMFNFVQMMEGVDFKEALKILAQKAGVELIPEDPKKRSERERLYAALETATLFYEEQLRTEPEALAYLKRRGLAPETVSKWRIGFAPGPPKYGWRETKMYLEAKVFTPDELLKAGITKTTESGKEPFDVFRDRIMFPMSEPSGKIVAFSGRILHPDEKTPKYVNSPETLLYKKSELLYGYDKAKNSIRQLDFSLIVEGQFDAVMCHQAGYSNAVAVSGTALTVQHVQLLERLSNRVVLSLDADRAGISAMKKAAAVMLRRGLDVKVAELPLGQDPADVISVNPDAFKKVIGESVHVIEFLLHVLRREIADSRSFKLKVQEEVLPFILLLPSRIDQEHFVGKVAESIRTTVDAVRYELERQREQLTTTTERESKMVSTTEKKSVVTARRSSDVPQKAYEYLLAAAALVDMPLSAQLQEELKKMSLLGELVEPGESERARLLFTVEQQYVQYSPLTIAEEVVARLNQCKSGLIRKQLMHYREILRAVEDQGETVPSEETMAKIKVLEAKLREPAYQVETFLGDTKH
;
A
#
# COMPACT_ATOMS: atom_id res chain seq x y z
N MET A 1 -23.87 -7.51 -15.52
CA MET A 1 -22.42 -7.81 -15.52
C MET A 1 -22.10 -9.29 -15.40
N SER A 2 -22.69 -10.06 -14.47
CA SER A 2 -22.39 -11.51 -14.28
C SER A 2 -22.53 -12.35 -15.57
N ASP A 3 -23.57 -12.12 -16.35
CA ASP A 3 -23.87 -12.90 -17.57
C ASP A 3 -22.83 -12.69 -18.69
N ALA A 4 -22.35 -11.46 -18.87
CA ALA A 4 -21.34 -11.13 -19.87
C ALA A 4 -19.95 -11.68 -19.51
N VAL A 5 -19.58 -11.68 -18.22
CA VAL A 5 -18.31 -12.25 -17.75
C VAL A 5 -18.29 -13.75 -18.01
N GLU A 6 -19.38 -14.45 -17.70
CA GLU A 6 -19.48 -15.88 -17.99
C GLU A 6 -19.47 -16.18 -19.48
N GLU A 7 -20.17 -15.39 -20.29
CA GLU A 7 -20.19 -15.57 -21.75
C GLU A 7 -18.79 -15.38 -22.37
N ILE A 8 -18.00 -14.42 -21.88
CA ILE A 8 -16.61 -14.24 -22.30
C ILE A 8 -15.76 -15.43 -21.89
N LYS A 9 -15.90 -15.91 -20.64
CA LYS A 9 -15.17 -17.11 -20.16
C LYS A 9 -15.55 -18.39 -20.91
N ARG A 10 -16.76 -18.46 -21.48
CA ARG A 10 -17.19 -19.57 -22.36
C ARG A 10 -16.58 -19.49 -23.75
N ARG A 11 -16.33 -18.28 -24.27
CA ARG A 11 -15.86 -18.07 -25.66
C ARG A 11 -14.34 -17.96 -25.80
N LEU A 12 -13.64 -17.52 -24.77
CA LEU A 12 -12.18 -17.36 -24.78
C LEU A 12 -11.53 -18.34 -23.81
N SER A 13 -10.51 -19.06 -24.27
CA SER A 13 -9.61 -19.76 -23.37
C SER A 13 -8.61 -18.79 -22.76
N ILE A 14 -8.20 -19.03 -21.51
CA ILE A 14 -7.11 -18.26 -20.90
C ILE A 14 -5.80 -18.36 -21.71
N LEU A 15 -5.58 -19.47 -22.42
CA LEU A 15 -4.43 -19.60 -23.32
C LEU A 15 -4.49 -18.62 -24.49
N ASP A 16 -5.68 -18.41 -25.08
CA ASP A 16 -5.85 -17.50 -26.22
C ASP A 16 -5.63 -16.03 -25.81
N VAL A 17 -5.88 -15.74 -24.52
CA VAL A 17 -5.64 -14.43 -23.92
C VAL A 17 -4.16 -14.23 -23.63
N ILE A 18 -3.47 -15.23 -23.09
CA ILE A 18 -2.08 -15.10 -22.60
C ILE A 18 -1.02 -15.31 -23.70
N SER A 19 -1.24 -16.25 -24.62
CA SER A 19 -0.23 -16.65 -25.62
C SER A 19 0.31 -15.51 -26.52
N PRO A 20 -0.45 -14.42 -26.80
CA PRO A 20 0.10 -13.25 -27.48
C PRO A 20 1.16 -12.48 -26.68
N TYR A 21 1.16 -12.61 -25.35
CA TYR A 21 2.03 -11.86 -24.44
C TYR A 21 3.23 -12.69 -23.96
N VAL A 22 3.07 -14.01 -23.88
CA VAL A 22 4.05 -14.92 -23.28
C VAL A 22 4.23 -16.14 -24.17
N GLU A 23 5.47 -16.47 -24.48
CA GLU A 23 5.81 -17.75 -25.08
C GLU A 23 5.63 -18.87 -24.03
N LEU A 24 4.66 -19.76 -24.29
CA LEU A 24 4.27 -20.85 -23.40
C LEU A 24 4.67 -22.21 -23.97
N HIS A 25 5.26 -23.06 -23.13
CA HIS A 25 5.58 -24.45 -23.44
C HIS A 25 4.74 -25.40 -22.58
N LYS A 26 4.33 -26.53 -23.14
CA LYS A 26 3.52 -27.53 -22.43
C LYS A 26 4.32 -28.17 -21.28
N ALA A 27 3.70 -28.29 -20.12
CA ALA A 27 4.25 -28.91 -18.91
C ALA A 27 3.17 -29.76 -18.22
N GLY A 28 3.01 -31.00 -18.70
CA GLY A 28 1.93 -31.89 -18.26
C GLY A 28 0.55 -31.41 -18.75
N LYS A 29 -0.39 -31.23 -17.80
CA LYS A 29 -1.73 -30.66 -18.06
C LYS A 29 -1.72 -29.12 -18.13
N ASN A 30 -0.66 -28.48 -17.62
CA ASN A 30 -0.51 -27.03 -17.60
C ASN A 30 0.49 -26.56 -18.66
N PHE A 31 0.62 -25.25 -18.80
CA PHE A 31 1.61 -24.58 -19.64
C PHE A 31 2.53 -23.74 -18.75
N LYS A 32 3.80 -23.62 -19.14
CA LYS A 32 4.80 -22.80 -18.44
C LYS A 32 5.55 -21.88 -19.39
N GLY A 33 5.90 -20.70 -18.92
CA GLY A 33 6.67 -19.71 -19.66
C GLY A 33 7.51 -18.84 -18.73
N LYS A 34 8.28 -17.93 -19.31
CA LYS A 34 8.94 -16.87 -18.55
C LYS A 34 7.89 -15.85 -18.11
N SER A 35 8.09 -15.27 -16.93
CA SER A 35 7.24 -14.21 -16.40
C SER A 35 7.15 -13.03 -17.38
N PRO A 36 5.93 -12.62 -17.78
CA PRO A 36 5.74 -11.33 -18.46
C PRO A 36 5.94 -10.14 -17.53
N PHE A 37 5.96 -10.37 -16.21
CA PHE A 37 5.99 -9.32 -15.20
C PHE A 37 7.42 -8.98 -14.73
N SER A 38 8.39 -9.85 -15.01
CA SER A 38 9.78 -9.69 -14.57
C SER A 38 10.75 -10.37 -15.53
N ALA A 39 11.88 -9.73 -15.82
CA ALA A 39 12.93 -10.29 -16.67
C ALA A 39 13.69 -11.42 -15.95
N GLU A 40 13.22 -12.65 -16.09
CA GLU A 40 13.81 -13.85 -15.49
C GLU A 40 14.42 -14.81 -16.53
N LYS A 41 15.40 -15.60 -16.09
CA LYS A 41 16.05 -16.61 -16.96
C LYS A 41 15.31 -17.95 -16.96
N THR A 42 14.66 -18.30 -15.85
CA THR A 42 13.98 -19.58 -15.64
C THR A 42 12.46 -19.40 -15.68
N PRO A 43 11.70 -20.28 -16.36
CA PRO A 43 10.25 -20.21 -16.40
C PRO A 43 9.61 -20.31 -15.01
N SER A 44 8.92 -19.25 -14.57
CA SER A 44 8.15 -19.23 -13.32
C SER A 44 6.65 -18.95 -13.52
N PHE A 45 6.22 -18.71 -14.76
CA PHE A 45 4.84 -18.39 -15.10
C PHE A 45 4.10 -19.65 -15.55
N TYR A 46 2.99 -19.97 -14.89
CA TYR A 46 2.20 -21.17 -15.13
C TYR A 46 0.78 -20.79 -15.52
N VAL A 47 0.21 -21.52 -16.47
CA VAL A 47 -1.17 -21.36 -16.96
C VAL A 47 -1.86 -22.70 -16.95
N SER A 48 -3.04 -22.74 -16.34
CA SER A 48 -3.94 -23.90 -16.36
C SER A 48 -5.15 -23.58 -17.25
N PRO A 49 -5.23 -24.20 -18.44
CA PRO A 49 -6.37 -24.00 -19.34
C PRO A 49 -7.67 -24.50 -18.73
N ASP A 50 -7.67 -25.72 -18.18
CA ASP A 50 -8.84 -26.38 -17.58
C ASP A 50 -9.44 -25.57 -16.43
N ARG A 51 -8.58 -24.92 -15.63
CA ARG A 51 -9.01 -24.08 -14.50
C ARG A 51 -9.25 -22.62 -14.89
N GLY A 52 -8.89 -22.22 -16.11
CA GLY A 52 -8.97 -20.83 -16.54
C GLY A 52 -8.15 -19.86 -15.69
N MET A 53 -7.00 -20.29 -15.14
CA MET A 53 -6.17 -19.50 -14.21
C MET A 53 -4.69 -19.50 -14.58
N TYR A 54 -3.99 -18.45 -14.18
CA TYR A 54 -2.53 -18.34 -14.23
C TYR A 54 -1.93 -18.02 -12.87
N TYR A 55 -0.65 -18.32 -12.71
CA TYR A 55 0.14 -17.89 -11.57
C TYR A 55 1.62 -17.73 -11.94
N CYS A 56 2.24 -16.66 -11.43
CA CYS A 56 3.65 -16.38 -11.57
C CYS A 56 4.34 -16.53 -10.22
N PHE A 57 5.22 -17.53 -10.10
CA PHE A 57 5.94 -17.79 -8.86
C PHE A 57 6.99 -16.73 -8.53
N SER A 58 7.52 -16.01 -9.52
CA SER A 58 8.51 -14.95 -9.26
C SER A 58 7.88 -13.65 -8.75
N THR A 59 6.70 -13.27 -9.25
CA THR A 59 6.04 -12.02 -8.86
C THR A 59 4.85 -12.21 -7.93
N SER A 60 4.51 -13.46 -7.62
CA SER A 60 3.34 -13.85 -6.84
C SER A 60 1.99 -13.41 -7.41
N GLN A 61 1.94 -13.03 -8.69
CA GLN A 61 0.71 -12.61 -9.37
C GLN A 61 -0.02 -13.81 -9.95
N GLY A 62 -1.34 -13.87 -9.77
CA GLY A 62 -2.20 -14.85 -10.42
C GLY A 62 -3.67 -14.49 -10.34
N GLY A 63 -4.46 -15.24 -11.08
CA GLY A 63 -5.88 -15.00 -11.25
C GLY A 63 -6.38 -15.57 -12.56
N ASP A 64 -7.50 -15.06 -13.05
CA ASP A 64 -8.10 -15.44 -14.32
C ASP A 64 -7.63 -14.54 -15.50
N MET A 65 -8.23 -14.73 -16.66
CA MET A 65 -7.93 -13.94 -17.87
C MET A 65 -8.16 -12.43 -17.72
N PHE A 66 -9.11 -11.99 -16.88
CA PHE A 66 -9.36 -10.58 -16.63
C PHE A 66 -8.26 -10.01 -15.75
N ASN A 67 -7.89 -10.70 -14.66
CA ASN A 67 -6.77 -10.25 -13.84
C ASN A 67 -5.47 -10.16 -14.67
N PHE A 68 -5.26 -11.09 -15.62
CA PHE A 68 -4.12 -11.05 -16.53
C PHE A 68 -4.13 -9.78 -17.40
N VAL A 69 -5.24 -9.51 -18.09
CA VAL A 69 -5.37 -8.32 -18.96
C VAL A 69 -5.26 -7.02 -18.16
N GLN A 70 -5.87 -6.95 -16.98
CA GLN A 70 -5.73 -5.80 -16.08
C GLN A 70 -4.26 -5.51 -15.73
N MET A 71 -3.48 -6.56 -15.48
CA MET A 71 -2.06 -6.41 -15.14
C MET A 71 -1.21 -6.07 -16.36
N MET A 72 -1.45 -6.72 -17.51
CA MET A 72 -0.67 -6.50 -18.73
C MET A 72 -0.94 -5.15 -19.38
N GLU A 73 -2.21 -4.74 -19.42
CA GLU A 73 -2.63 -3.48 -20.04
C GLU A 73 -2.68 -2.32 -19.02
N GLY A 74 -2.53 -2.60 -17.73
CA GLY A 74 -2.61 -1.60 -16.66
C GLY A 74 -4.01 -1.01 -16.48
N VAL A 75 -5.05 -1.74 -16.87
CA VAL A 75 -6.45 -1.28 -16.90
C VAL A 75 -7.29 -1.82 -15.75
N ASP A 76 -8.43 -1.20 -15.49
CA ASP A 76 -9.38 -1.71 -14.49
C ASP A 76 -10.21 -2.90 -15.02
N PHE A 77 -11.04 -3.49 -14.16
CA PHE A 77 -11.85 -4.66 -14.54
C PHE A 77 -12.86 -4.35 -15.65
N LYS A 78 -13.42 -3.14 -15.69
CA LYS A 78 -14.43 -2.75 -16.68
C LYS A 78 -13.81 -2.55 -18.06
N GLU A 79 -12.60 -2.01 -18.10
CA GLU A 79 -11.80 -1.88 -19.31
C GLU A 79 -11.29 -3.25 -19.78
N ALA A 80 -10.78 -4.08 -18.88
CA ALA A 80 -10.43 -5.47 -19.21
C ALA A 80 -11.65 -6.25 -19.73
N LEU A 81 -12.83 -6.03 -19.14
CA LEU A 81 -14.10 -6.59 -19.61
C LEU A 81 -14.43 -6.14 -21.04
N LYS A 82 -14.23 -4.86 -21.38
CA LYS A 82 -14.44 -4.35 -22.75
C LYS A 82 -13.45 -4.95 -23.74
N ILE A 83 -12.17 -5.01 -23.39
CA ILE A 83 -11.12 -5.59 -24.24
C ILE A 83 -11.44 -7.06 -24.54
N LEU A 84 -11.77 -7.82 -23.51
CA LEU A 84 -12.11 -9.24 -23.65
C LEU A 84 -13.47 -9.47 -24.30
N ALA A 85 -14.46 -8.60 -24.08
CA ALA A 85 -15.75 -8.67 -24.77
C ALA A 85 -15.61 -8.43 -26.27
N GLN A 86 -14.80 -7.43 -26.66
CA GLN A 86 -14.50 -7.17 -28.07
C GLN A 86 -13.78 -8.37 -28.71
N LYS A 87 -12.79 -8.94 -28.00
CA LYS A 87 -12.06 -10.12 -28.46
C LYS A 87 -12.95 -11.38 -28.55
N ALA A 88 -13.95 -11.50 -27.67
CA ALA A 88 -14.92 -12.60 -27.64
C ALA A 88 -16.14 -12.40 -28.55
N GLY A 89 -16.28 -11.24 -29.19
CA GLY A 89 -17.48 -10.87 -29.95
C GLY A 89 -18.75 -10.82 -29.09
N VAL A 90 -18.64 -10.41 -27.83
CA VAL A 90 -19.75 -10.28 -26.88
C VAL A 90 -20.17 -8.81 -26.82
N GLU A 91 -21.42 -8.51 -27.18
CA GLU A 91 -21.97 -7.16 -27.02
C GLU A 91 -22.26 -6.88 -25.55
N LEU A 92 -21.61 -5.87 -25.00
CA LEU A 92 -21.89 -5.40 -23.65
C LEU A 92 -23.11 -4.47 -23.70
N ILE A 93 -24.22 -4.89 -23.08
CA ILE A 93 -25.38 -4.02 -22.90
C ILE A 93 -24.92 -2.79 -22.07
N PRO A 94 -25.06 -1.56 -22.59
CA PRO A 94 -24.70 -0.37 -21.85
C PRO A 94 -25.57 -0.29 -20.59
N GLU A 95 -24.94 -0.21 -19.42
CA GLU A 95 -25.66 0.09 -18.19
C GLU A 95 -26.31 1.47 -18.29
N ASP A 96 -27.54 1.57 -17.79
CA ASP A 96 -28.26 2.83 -17.60
C ASP A 96 -27.31 3.87 -16.98
N PRO A 97 -27.12 5.06 -17.60
CA PRO A 97 -26.27 6.12 -17.06
C PRO A 97 -26.56 6.48 -15.60
N LYS A 98 -27.80 6.23 -15.13
CA LYS A 98 -28.24 6.45 -13.74
C LYS A 98 -27.83 5.33 -12.77
N LYS A 99 -27.31 4.20 -13.26
CA LYS A 99 -26.84 3.05 -12.47
C LYS A 99 -25.31 2.92 -12.41
N ARG A 100 -24.55 3.89 -12.92
CA ARG A 100 -23.12 3.97 -12.58
C ARG A 100 -23.00 4.09 -11.07
N SER A 101 -22.16 3.24 -10.46
CA SER A 101 -21.87 3.39 -9.03
C SER A 101 -21.40 4.83 -8.77
N GLU A 102 -21.76 5.40 -7.62
CA GLU A 102 -21.38 6.78 -7.25
C GLU A 102 -19.89 7.05 -7.51
N ARG A 103 -19.02 6.08 -7.16
CA ARG A 103 -17.58 6.13 -7.46
C ARG A 103 -17.26 6.34 -8.94
N GLU A 104 -17.92 5.62 -9.86
CA GLU A 104 -17.69 5.78 -11.30
C GLU A 104 -18.10 7.16 -11.81
N ARG A 105 -19.17 7.74 -11.27
CA ARG A 105 -19.58 9.12 -11.59
C ARG A 105 -18.55 10.13 -11.12
N LEU A 106 -18.00 9.94 -9.91
CA LEU A 106 -16.94 10.80 -9.37
C LEU A 106 -15.64 10.70 -10.20
N TYR A 107 -15.19 9.49 -10.57
CA TYR A 107 -14.03 9.32 -11.46
C TYR A 107 -14.25 10.02 -12.81
N ALA A 108 -15.44 9.87 -13.40
CA ALA A 108 -15.76 10.51 -14.67
C ALA A 108 -15.77 12.05 -14.56
N ALA A 109 -16.25 12.61 -13.44
CA ALA A 109 -16.23 14.05 -13.20
C ALA A 109 -14.79 14.58 -13.09
N LEU A 110 -13.92 13.89 -12.34
CA LEU A 110 -12.52 14.25 -12.17
C LEU A 110 -11.73 14.12 -13.47
N GLU A 111 -11.97 13.08 -14.26
CA GLU A 111 -11.35 12.92 -15.58
C GLU A 111 -11.78 14.02 -16.54
N THR A 112 -13.09 14.34 -16.57
CA THR A 112 -13.61 15.43 -17.41
C THR A 112 -13.06 16.80 -16.98
N ALA A 113 -12.91 17.03 -15.67
CA ALA A 113 -12.27 18.22 -15.14
C ALA A 113 -10.78 18.30 -15.53
N THR A 114 -10.07 17.17 -15.53
CA THR A 114 -8.67 17.10 -15.96
C THR A 114 -8.53 17.54 -17.42
N LEU A 115 -9.37 16.99 -18.31
CA LEU A 115 -9.38 17.37 -19.73
C LEU A 115 -9.68 18.86 -19.92
N PHE A 116 -10.64 19.40 -19.16
CA PHE A 116 -10.93 20.83 -19.16
C PHE A 116 -9.70 21.65 -18.77
N TYR A 117 -9.03 21.31 -17.67
CA TYR A 117 -7.84 22.04 -17.23
C TYR A 117 -6.67 21.93 -18.22
N GLU A 118 -6.46 20.78 -18.85
CA GLU A 118 -5.46 20.59 -19.90
C GLU A 118 -5.75 21.50 -21.12
N GLU A 119 -7.02 21.63 -21.50
CA GLU A 119 -7.45 22.53 -22.58
C GLU A 119 -7.25 24.01 -22.21
N GLN A 120 -7.67 24.42 -21.01
CA GLN A 120 -7.50 25.79 -20.51
C GLN A 120 -6.03 26.20 -20.42
N LEU A 121 -5.13 25.26 -20.10
CA LEU A 121 -3.69 25.57 -20.07
C LEU A 121 -3.14 25.91 -21.46
N ARG A 122 -3.63 25.25 -22.53
CA ARG A 122 -3.18 25.50 -23.90
C ARG A 122 -3.52 26.91 -24.38
N THR A 123 -4.57 27.51 -23.81
CA THR A 123 -5.08 28.83 -24.18
C THR A 123 -4.69 29.93 -23.19
N GLU A 124 -3.87 29.63 -22.17
CA GLU A 124 -3.42 30.59 -21.16
C GLU A 124 -1.90 30.85 -21.25
N PRO A 125 -1.46 31.89 -22.01
CA PRO A 125 -0.05 32.16 -22.25
C PRO A 125 0.75 32.42 -20.97
N GLU A 126 0.14 33.05 -19.95
CA GLU A 126 0.81 33.36 -18.70
C GLU A 126 1.13 32.11 -17.87
N ALA A 127 0.17 31.17 -17.81
CA ALA A 127 0.37 29.87 -17.18
C ALA A 127 1.48 29.05 -17.89
N LEU A 128 1.49 29.05 -19.23
CA LEU A 128 2.55 28.39 -20.01
C LEU A 128 3.92 29.05 -19.79
N ALA A 129 3.99 30.38 -19.80
CA ALA A 129 5.21 31.13 -19.52
C ALA A 129 5.72 30.88 -18.10
N TYR A 130 4.82 30.75 -17.13
CA TYR A 130 5.13 30.38 -15.76
C TYR A 130 5.80 29.00 -15.67
N LEU A 131 5.18 27.97 -16.27
CA LEU A 131 5.72 26.60 -16.26
C LEU A 131 7.09 26.53 -16.94
N LYS A 132 7.23 27.20 -18.09
CA LYS A 132 8.50 27.28 -18.83
C LYS A 132 9.59 27.97 -18.01
N ARG A 133 9.27 29.10 -17.35
CA ARG A 133 10.22 29.81 -16.48
C ARG A 133 10.66 28.96 -15.30
N ARG A 134 9.79 28.10 -14.79
CA ARG A 134 10.08 27.14 -13.73
C ARG A 134 10.80 25.86 -14.22
N GLY A 135 11.13 25.79 -15.50
CA GLY A 135 11.96 24.72 -16.08
C GLY A 135 11.19 23.47 -16.51
N LEU A 136 9.86 23.48 -16.55
CA LEU A 136 9.08 22.32 -17.04
C LEU A 136 9.07 22.25 -18.56
N ALA A 137 9.44 21.09 -19.09
CA ALA A 137 9.37 20.78 -20.50
C ALA A 137 7.92 20.51 -20.95
N PRO A 138 7.52 20.88 -22.18
CA PRO A 138 6.17 20.63 -22.69
C PRO A 138 5.74 19.16 -22.62
N GLU A 139 6.68 18.23 -22.87
CA GLU A 139 6.45 16.79 -22.82
C GLU A 139 6.15 16.34 -21.39
N THR A 140 6.84 16.92 -20.40
CA THR A 140 6.57 16.69 -18.97
C THR A 140 5.19 17.21 -18.60
N VAL A 141 4.83 18.43 -19.03
CA VAL A 141 3.50 19.03 -18.79
C VAL A 141 2.40 18.10 -19.33
N SER A 142 2.55 17.60 -20.55
CA SER A 142 1.59 16.66 -21.16
C SER A 142 1.56 15.30 -20.44
N LYS A 143 2.72 14.69 -20.16
CA LYS A 143 2.81 13.38 -19.50
C LYS A 143 2.19 13.38 -18.09
N TRP A 144 2.34 14.50 -17.37
CA TRP A 144 1.77 14.69 -16.04
C TRP A 144 0.36 15.29 -16.05
N ARG A 145 -0.19 15.55 -17.25
CA ARG A 145 -1.52 16.12 -17.44
C ARG A 145 -1.73 17.41 -16.65
N ILE A 146 -0.67 18.23 -16.58
CA ILE A 146 -0.73 19.52 -15.88
C ILE A 146 -1.70 20.41 -16.66
N GLY A 147 -2.59 21.09 -15.93
CA GLY A 147 -3.61 21.96 -16.50
C GLY A 147 -3.65 23.34 -15.84
N PHE A 148 -4.67 24.12 -16.18
CA PHE A 148 -4.96 25.41 -15.57
C PHE A 148 -6.45 25.50 -15.21
N ALA A 149 -6.74 25.87 -13.96
CA ALA A 149 -8.09 26.18 -13.51
C ALA A 149 -8.33 27.68 -13.67
N PRO A 150 -9.19 28.11 -14.62
CA PRO A 150 -9.51 29.51 -14.80
C PRO A 150 -10.21 30.07 -13.56
N GLY A 151 -9.91 31.33 -13.24
CA GLY A 151 -10.52 32.01 -12.10
C GLY A 151 -10.24 33.51 -12.10
N PRO A 152 -10.74 34.23 -11.08
CA PRO A 152 -10.46 35.65 -10.90
C PRO A 152 -8.95 35.88 -10.76
N PRO A 153 -8.43 37.03 -11.23
CA PRO A 153 -9.18 38.20 -11.68
C PRO A 153 -9.68 38.14 -13.14
N LYS A 154 -9.16 37.22 -13.96
CA LYS A 154 -9.44 37.19 -15.41
C LYS A 154 -10.77 36.52 -15.77
N TYR A 155 -11.17 35.49 -15.01
CA TYR A 155 -12.37 34.68 -15.26
C TYR A 155 -13.32 34.69 -14.05
N GLY A 156 -14.44 33.96 -14.16
CA GLY A 156 -15.43 33.82 -13.11
C GLY A 156 -15.05 32.85 -11.98
N TRP A 157 -15.95 32.70 -11.01
CA TRP A 157 -15.78 31.82 -9.85
C TRP A 157 -16.28 30.38 -10.07
N ARG A 158 -16.85 30.08 -11.24
CA ARG A 158 -17.66 28.87 -11.52
C ARG A 158 -17.39 28.27 -12.90
N GLU A 159 -16.27 28.60 -13.52
CA GLU A 159 -15.94 28.15 -14.88
C GLU A 159 -15.92 26.62 -14.98
N THR A 160 -15.30 25.95 -14.00
CA THR A 160 -15.22 24.49 -13.94
C THR A 160 -16.59 23.87 -13.68
N LYS A 161 -17.33 24.42 -12.70
CA LYS A 161 -18.72 24.01 -12.40
C LYS A 161 -19.59 24.08 -13.66
N MET A 162 -19.63 25.23 -14.32
CA MET A 162 -20.47 25.44 -15.51
C MET A 162 -20.09 24.48 -16.65
N TYR A 163 -18.79 24.28 -16.87
CA TYR A 163 -18.32 23.33 -17.88
C TYR A 163 -18.77 21.89 -17.58
N LEU A 164 -18.64 21.44 -16.33
CA LEU A 164 -19.02 20.06 -15.95
C LEU A 164 -20.53 19.85 -15.91
N GLU A 165 -21.31 20.85 -15.49
CA GLU A 165 -22.78 20.78 -15.54
C GLU A 165 -23.27 20.66 -16.99
N ALA A 166 -22.65 21.38 -17.92
CA ALA A 166 -22.90 21.22 -19.36
C ALA A 166 -22.52 19.82 -19.89
N LYS A 167 -21.64 19.09 -19.19
CA LYS A 167 -21.27 17.69 -19.46
C LYS A 167 -22.06 16.69 -18.61
N VAL A 168 -23.27 17.05 -18.17
CA VAL A 168 -24.24 16.19 -17.46
C VAL A 168 -23.81 15.72 -16.06
N PHE A 169 -22.90 16.43 -15.39
CA PHE A 169 -22.60 16.22 -13.97
C PHE A 169 -23.51 17.09 -13.11
N THR A 170 -24.01 16.51 -12.03
CA THR A 170 -24.92 17.20 -11.10
C THR A 170 -24.13 17.99 -10.05
N PRO A 171 -24.71 19.06 -9.45
CA PRO A 171 -24.05 19.81 -8.39
C PRO A 171 -23.59 18.95 -7.20
N ASP A 172 -24.37 17.92 -6.83
CA ASP A 172 -24.04 16.99 -5.75
C ASP A 172 -22.77 16.18 -6.06
N GLU A 173 -22.63 15.70 -7.30
CA GLU A 173 -21.44 14.97 -7.73
C GLU A 173 -20.19 15.84 -7.72
N LEU A 174 -20.31 17.12 -8.12
CA LEU A 174 -19.19 18.06 -8.10
C LEU A 174 -18.74 18.41 -6.67
N LEU A 175 -19.70 18.50 -5.75
CA LEU A 175 -19.42 18.68 -4.32
C LEU A 175 -18.72 17.45 -3.74
N LYS A 176 -19.26 16.25 -3.99
CA LYS A 176 -18.69 14.97 -3.53
C LYS A 176 -17.33 14.65 -4.14
N ALA A 177 -17.07 15.09 -5.38
CA ALA A 177 -15.76 14.99 -6.03
C ALA A 177 -14.75 16.03 -5.50
N GLY A 178 -15.19 16.98 -4.66
CA GLY A 178 -14.33 18.05 -4.15
C GLY A 178 -13.92 19.08 -5.22
N ILE A 179 -14.69 19.19 -6.30
CA ILE A 179 -14.47 20.17 -7.39
C ILE A 179 -15.07 21.53 -7.00
N THR A 180 -16.24 21.51 -6.37
CA THR A 180 -16.92 22.71 -5.87
C THR A 180 -17.03 22.70 -4.35
N LYS A 181 -17.19 23.89 -3.75
CA LYS A 181 -17.53 24.04 -2.33
C LYS A 181 -18.68 25.03 -2.14
N THR A 182 -19.42 24.87 -1.05
CA THR A 182 -20.48 25.78 -0.62
C THR A 182 -19.91 26.86 0.31
N THR A 183 -20.57 28.02 0.38
CA THR A 183 -20.37 28.93 1.52
C THR A 183 -21.38 28.60 2.61
N GLU A 184 -21.10 29.03 3.83
CA GLU A 184 -22.16 29.22 4.81
C GLU A 184 -23.11 30.31 4.27
N SER A 185 -24.42 30.07 4.41
CA SER A 185 -25.53 30.95 3.97
C SER A 185 -25.79 31.03 2.46
N GLY A 186 -26.62 30.12 1.92
CA GLY A 186 -27.50 30.33 0.75
C GLY A 186 -26.91 30.72 -0.62
N LYS A 187 -25.60 30.97 -0.73
CA LYS A 187 -24.95 31.32 -2.00
C LYS A 187 -24.69 30.07 -2.83
N GLU A 188 -24.73 30.25 -4.15
CA GLU A 188 -24.45 29.19 -5.10
C GLU A 188 -23.03 28.63 -4.92
N PRO A 189 -22.85 27.29 -4.96
CA PRO A 189 -21.54 26.64 -4.94
C PRO A 189 -20.57 27.23 -5.96
N PHE A 190 -19.28 27.19 -5.64
CA PHE A 190 -18.22 27.74 -6.48
C PHE A 190 -17.02 26.79 -6.55
N ASP A 191 -16.20 26.97 -7.59
CA ASP A 191 -15.05 26.10 -7.85
C ASP A 191 -14.08 26.15 -6.67
N VAL A 192 -13.49 25.01 -6.27
CA VAL A 192 -12.43 24.97 -5.23
C VAL A 192 -11.15 25.59 -5.78
N PHE A 193 -10.80 25.23 -7.02
CA PHE A 193 -9.60 25.67 -7.72
C PHE A 193 -9.93 26.81 -8.67
N ARG A 194 -9.23 27.93 -8.51
CA ARG A 194 -9.43 29.16 -9.27
C ARG A 194 -8.09 29.85 -9.42
N ASP A 195 -7.75 30.26 -10.63
CA ASP A 195 -6.47 30.87 -11.00
C ASP A 195 -5.25 30.02 -10.57
N ARG A 196 -5.30 28.73 -10.91
CA ARG A 196 -4.32 27.75 -10.43
C ARG A 196 -3.78 26.86 -11.53
N ILE A 197 -2.47 26.63 -11.52
CA ILE A 197 -1.84 25.51 -12.20
C ILE A 197 -2.27 24.21 -11.51
N MET A 198 -2.83 23.28 -12.27
CA MET A 198 -3.47 22.07 -11.78
C MET A 198 -2.56 20.86 -11.94
N PHE A 199 -2.39 20.11 -10.86
CA PHE A 199 -1.66 18.86 -10.77
C PHE A 199 -2.64 17.74 -10.40
N PRO A 200 -3.09 16.92 -11.37
CA PRO A 200 -3.97 15.80 -11.10
C PRO A 200 -3.29 14.76 -10.20
N MET A 201 -4.00 14.28 -9.18
CA MET A 201 -3.53 13.24 -8.28
C MET A 201 -4.20 11.91 -8.63
N SER A 202 -3.38 10.89 -8.85
CA SER A 202 -3.85 9.56 -9.26
C SER A 202 -3.75 8.54 -8.13
N GLU A 203 -4.71 7.61 -8.09
CA GLU A 203 -4.54 6.37 -7.33
C GLU A 203 -3.51 5.45 -8.04
N PRO A 204 -3.06 4.34 -7.41
CA PRO A 204 -2.04 3.47 -8.00
C PRO A 204 -2.34 2.92 -9.40
N SER A 205 -3.62 2.84 -9.80
CA SER A 205 -4.06 2.43 -11.14
C SER A 205 -3.81 3.50 -12.22
N GLY A 206 -3.58 4.76 -11.82
CA GLY A 206 -3.47 5.91 -12.72
C GLY A 206 -4.73 6.77 -12.78
N LYS A 207 -5.88 6.29 -12.28
CA LYS A 207 -7.13 7.08 -12.27
C LYS A 207 -7.04 8.31 -11.38
N ILE A 208 -7.52 9.44 -11.89
CA ILE A 208 -7.56 10.70 -11.14
C ILE A 208 -8.57 10.61 -9.99
N VAL A 209 -8.13 10.93 -8.78
CA VAL A 209 -8.95 10.93 -7.55
C VAL A 209 -9.03 12.30 -6.87
N ALA A 210 -8.10 13.21 -7.18
CA ALA A 210 -8.03 14.54 -6.60
C ALA A 210 -7.15 15.48 -7.44
N PHE A 211 -7.01 16.73 -6.99
CA PHE A 211 -6.10 17.70 -7.56
C PHE A 211 -5.29 18.43 -6.48
N SER A 212 -4.10 18.89 -6.86
CA SER A 212 -3.45 20.05 -6.23
C SER A 212 -3.47 21.22 -7.19
N GLY A 213 -3.71 22.42 -6.68
CA GLY A 213 -3.68 23.66 -7.45
C GLY A 213 -2.69 24.65 -6.88
N ARG A 214 -1.69 25.05 -7.67
CA ARG A 214 -0.75 26.13 -7.33
C ARG A 214 -1.25 27.46 -7.87
N ILE A 215 -1.36 28.48 -7.03
CA ILE A 215 -1.84 29.80 -7.50
C ILE A 215 -0.88 30.42 -8.52
N LEU A 216 -1.45 30.97 -9.59
CA LEU A 216 -0.69 31.67 -10.62
C LEU A 216 -0.40 33.10 -10.19
N HIS A 217 -1.42 33.82 -9.70
CA HIS A 217 -1.32 35.18 -9.17
C HIS A 217 -1.46 35.19 -7.64
N PRO A 218 -0.35 35.03 -6.88
CA PRO A 218 -0.41 35.00 -5.43
C PRO A 218 -0.81 36.36 -4.84
N ASP A 219 -1.64 36.32 -3.80
CA ASP A 219 -1.90 37.45 -2.89
C ASP A 219 -1.56 37.04 -1.45
N GLU A 220 -1.47 38.01 -0.52
CA GLU A 220 -1.09 37.75 0.87
C GLU A 220 -2.06 36.82 1.63
N LYS A 221 -3.31 36.70 1.18
CA LYS A 221 -4.39 35.99 1.89
C LYS A 221 -4.64 34.59 1.34
N THR A 222 -4.11 34.28 0.16
CA THR A 222 -4.45 33.08 -0.58
C THR A 222 -3.32 32.04 -0.51
N PRO A 223 -3.58 30.80 -0.06
CA PRO A 223 -2.57 29.77 0.02
C PRO A 223 -1.91 29.47 -1.34
N LYS A 224 -0.57 29.35 -1.33
CA LYS A 224 0.24 29.01 -2.51
C LYS A 224 -0.24 27.72 -3.17
N TYR A 225 -0.54 26.70 -2.37
CA TYR A 225 -1.11 25.42 -2.81
C TYR A 225 -2.43 25.13 -2.10
N VAL A 226 -3.36 24.53 -2.83
CA VAL A 226 -4.62 23.99 -2.30
C VAL A 226 -4.77 22.57 -2.84
N ASN A 227 -5.04 21.60 -1.98
CA ASN A 227 -5.41 20.25 -2.39
C ASN A 227 -6.93 20.08 -2.32
N SER A 228 -7.45 19.10 -3.04
CA SER A 228 -8.82 18.63 -2.86
C SER A 228 -9.13 18.36 -1.37
N PRO A 229 -10.39 18.58 -0.94
CA PRO A 229 -10.85 18.12 0.37
C PRO A 229 -10.85 16.58 0.42
N GLU A 230 -11.04 16.00 1.61
CA GLU A 230 -11.29 14.56 1.74
C GLU A 230 -12.57 14.17 0.99
N THR A 231 -12.52 13.08 0.22
CA THR A 231 -13.67 12.57 -0.54
C THR A 231 -13.75 11.05 -0.44
N LEU A 232 -14.79 10.46 -1.03
CA LEU A 232 -14.91 9.00 -1.17
C LEU A 232 -13.74 8.38 -1.98
N LEU A 233 -13.12 9.16 -2.87
CA LEU A 233 -12.03 8.70 -3.73
C LEU A 233 -10.64 9.11 -3.23
N TYR A 234 -10.54 10.16 -2.41
CA TYR A 234 -9.29 10.75 -2.00
C TYR A 234 -9.19 10.92 -0.50
N LYS A 235 -8.16 10.28 0.06
CA LYS A 235 -7.71 10.49 1.43
C LYS A 235 -6.28 10.95 1.45
N LYS A 236 -6.02 12.11 2.05
CA LYS A 236 -4.68 12.72 2.11
C LYS A 236 -3.66 11.85 2.82
N SER A 237 -4.10 11.06 3.78
CA SER A 237 -3.25 10.18 4.58
C SER A 237 -2.84 8.90 3.86
N GLU A 238 -3.41 8.59 2.69
CA GLU A 238 -3.19 7.32 1.99
C GLU A 238 -2.56 7.51 0.60
N LEU A 239 -2.43 8.74 0.09
CA LEU A 239 -1.99 9.03 -1.27
C LEU A 239 -0.68 9.82 -1.31
N LEU A 240 0.30 9.27 -2.02
CA LEU A 240 1.53 9.95 -2.41
C LEU A 240 1.44 10.39 -3.88
N TYR A 241 1.65 11.68 -4.14
CA TYR A 241 1.63 12.21 -5.49
C TYR A 241 2.76 11.60 -6.33
N GLY A 242 2.43 11.19 -7.56
CA GLY A 242 3.35 10.54 -8.48
C GLY A 242 3.59 9.06 -8.21
N TYR A 243 2.95 8.46 -7.20
CA TYR A 243 3.12 7.04 -6.89
C TYR A 243 2.76 6.10 -8.05
N ASP A 244 1.69 6.40 -8.80
CA ASP A 244 1.28 5.67 -10.00
C ASP A 244 2.41 5.59 -11.04
N LYS A 245 3.19 6.66 -11.16
CA LYS A 245 4.33 6.78 -12.09
C LYS A 245 5.62 6.21 -11.50
N ALA A 246 5.80 6.33 -10.19
CA ALA A 246 7.05 5.98 -9.51
C ALA A 246 7.16 4.51 -9.12
N LYS A 247 6.03 3.81 -8.89
CA LYS A 247 5.99 2.46 -8.31
C LYS A 247 6.91 1.43 -9.00
N ASN A 248 7.06 1.52 -10.33
CA ASN A 248 7.92 0.59 -11.08
C ASN A 248 9.40 0.96 -10.92
N SER A 249 9.73 2.24 -11.03
CA SER A 249 11.09 2.74 -10.83
C SER A 249 11.59 2.52 -9.41
N ILE A 250 10.73 2.66 -8.39
CA ILE A 250 11.09 2.39 -6.98
C ILE A 250 11.53 0.94 -6.82
N ARG A 251 10.80 -0.01 -7.42
CA ARG A 251 11.17 -1.45 -7.38
C ARG A 251 12.46 -1.72 -8.14
N GLN A 252 12.65 -1.10 -9.31
CA GLN A 252 13.82 -1.33 -10.17
C GLN A 252 15.11 -0.75 -9.59
N LEU A 253 15.03 0.45 -9.01
CA LEU A 253 16.17 1.15 -8.42
C LEU A 253 16.41 0.77 -6.95
N ASP A 254 15.46 0.06 -6.33
CA ASP A 254 15.47 -0.33 -4.93
C ASP A 254 15.67 0.86 -3.96
N PHE A 255 14.98 1.96 -4.23
CA PHE A 255 14.72 3.01 -3.23
C PHE A 255 13.60 3.94 -3.69
N SER A 256 12.96 4.60 -2.73
CA SER A 256 12.04 5.72 -2.99
C SER A 256 12.69 7.06 -2.66
N LEU A 257 12.47 8.07 -3.50
CA LEU A 257 12.85 9.45 -3.23
C LEU A 257 11.60 10.22 -2.79
N ILE A 258 11.59 10.74 -1.57
CA ILE A 258 10.45 11.50 -1.04
C ILE A 258 10.79 12.98 -1.01
N VAL A 259 9.95 13.77 -1.68
CA VAL A 259 10.01 15.23 -1.72
C VAL A 259 8.73 15.85 -1.14
N GLU A 260 8.72 17.15 -0.92
CA GLU A 260 7.59 17.83 -0.27
C GLU A 260 6.41 18.05 -1.23
N GLY A 261 6.67 18.70 -2.36
CA GLY A 261 5.65 19.22 -3.26
C GLY A 261 5.49 18.41 -4.54
N GLN A 262 4.32 18.57 -5.16
CA GLN A 262 4.03 17.97 -6.47
C GLN A 262 5.01 18.48 -7.53
N PHE A 263 5.32 19.77 -7.49
CA PHE A 263 6.26 20.39 -8.44
C PHE A 263 7.65 19.73 -8.37
N ASP A 264 8.14 19.47 -7.15
CA ASP A 264 9.43 18.81 -6.92
C ASP A 264 9.44 17.39 -7.48
N ALA A 265 8.34 16.63 -7.28
CA ALA A 265 8.23 15.30 -7.83
C ALA A 265 8.22 15.31 -9.35
N VAL A 266 7.49 16.24 -9.98
CA VAL A 266 7.50 16.38 -11.45
C VAL A 266 8.91 16.71 -11.95
N MET A 267 9.60 17.66 -11.32
CA MET A 267 10.97 18.05 -11.69
C MET A 267 11.97 16.92 -11.48
N CYS A 268 11.86 16.15 -10.40
CA CYS A 268 12.68 14.97 -10.16
C CYS A 268 12.53 13.95 -11.29
N HIS A 269 11.30 13.67 -11.73
CA HIS A 269 11.09 12.75 -12.85
C HIS A 269 11.67 13.28 -14.15
N GLN A 270 11.56 14.60 -14.40
CA GLN A 270 12.20 15.23 -15.56
C GLN A 270 13.74 15.13 -15.51
N ALA A 271 14.33 15.18 -14.31
CA ALA A 271 15.77 15.01 -14.10
C ALA A 271 16.24 13.53 -14.14
N GLY A 272 15.33 12.58 -14.38
CA GLY A 272 15.63 11.15 -14.45
C GLY A 272 15.41 10.38 -13.14
N TYR A 273 14.95 11.03 -12.07
CA TYR A 273 14.54 10.38 -10.83
C TYR A 273 13.07 9.97 -10.88
N SER A 274 12.78 8.98 -11.73
CA SER A 274 11.43 8.46 -11.94
C SER A 274 10.89 7.66 -10.75
N ASN A 275 11.65 7.51 -9.66
CA ASN A 275 11.25 6.90 -8.39
C ASN A 275 10.88 7.94 -7.31
N ALA A 276 10.71 9.21 -7.68
CA ALA A 276 10.32 10.27 -6.76
C ALA A 276 8.80 10.32 -6.51
N VAL A 277 8.40 10.58 -5.27
CA VAL A 277 7.01 10.76 -4.83
C VAL A 277 6.90 11.95 -3.88
N ALA A 278 5.72 12.58 -3.77
CA ALA A 278 5.51 13.73 -2.89
C ALA A 278 4.38 13.54 -1.87
N VAL A 279 4.61 14.04 -0.65
CA VAL A 279 3.61 14.07 0.43
C VAL A 279 2.55 15.16 0.25
N SER A 280 2.79 16.12 -0.64
CA SER A 280 1.77 17.07 -1.10
C SER A 280 1.23 17.98 0.02
N GLY A 281 2.08 18.50 0.89
CA GLY A 281 1.66 19.41 1.97
C GLY A 281 0.92 18.74 3.13
N THR A 282 1.17 17.45 3.34
CA THR A 282 0.67 16.68 4.49
C THR A 282 1.85 16.06 5.23
N ALA A 283 1.70 15.83 6.54
CA ALA A 283 2.70 15.07 7.28
C ALA A 283 2.74 13.63 6.76
N LEU A 284 3.94 13.07 6.60
CA LEU A 284 4.07 11.67 6.20
C LEU A 284 3.39 10.75 7.22
N THR A 285 2.50 9.88 6.74
CA THR A 285 1.70 8.98 7.56
C THR A 285 2.26 7.56 7.55
N VAL A 286 1.80 6.72 8.48
CA VAL A 286 2.15 5.28 8.49
C VAL A 286 1.68 4.59 7.21
N GLN A 287 0.52 4.98 6.67
CA GLN A 287 -0.03 4.41 5.44
C GLN A 287 0.84 4.76 4.22
N HIS A 288 1.39 5.98 4.16
CA HIS A 288 2.37 6.34 3.13
C HIS A 288 3.62 5.47 3.22
N VAL A 289 4.15 5.26 4.43
CA VAL A 289 5.33 4.41 4.64
C VAL A 289 5.05 2.96 4.21
N GLN A 290 3.90 2.40 4.60
CA GLN A 290 3.48 1.05 4.20
C GLN A 290 3.34 0.90 2.69
N LEU A 291 2.93 1.95 1.98
CA LEU A 291 2.79 1.94 0.53
C LEU A 291 4.16 1.83 -0.17
N LEU A 292 5.18 2.51 0.37
CA LEU A 292 6.56 2.50 -0.15
C LEU A 292 7.33 1.26 0.27
N GLU A 293 7.18 0.81 1.53
CA GLU A 293 7.81 -0.39 2.10
C GLU A 293 7.48 -1.66 1.29
N ARG A 294 6.30 -1.72 0.65
CA ARG A 294 5.93 -2.81 -0.29
C ARG A 294 6.79 -2.86 -1.55
N LEU A 295 7.52 -1.80 -1.87
CA LEU A 295 8.30 -1.65 -3.09
C LEU A 295 9.81 -1.69 -2.81
N SER A 296 10.25 -1.05 -1.74
CA SER A 296 11.63 -1.06 -1.26
C SER A 296 11.68 -0.65 0.20
N ASN A 297 12.67 -1.15 0.94
CA ASN A 297 12.95 -0.74 2.31
C ASN A 297 13.87 0.48 2.40
N ARG A 298 14.36 0.99 1.26
CA ARG A 298 15.32 2.09 1.20
C ARG A 298 14.63 3.38 0.81
N VAL A 299 14.88 4.44 1.56
CA VAL A 299 14.25 5.75 1.36
C VAL A 299 15.31 6.83 1.39
N VAL A 300 15.22 7.75 0.44
CA VAL A 300 15.95 9.02 0.48
C VAL A 300 14.93 10.14 0.69
N LEU A 301 15.07 10.89 1.77
CA LEU A 301 14.30 12.08 2.07
C LEU A 301 15.03 13.30 1.51
N SER A 302 14.36 14.07 0.66
CA SER A 302 14.85 15.34 0.11
C SER A 302 13.81 16.41 0.41
N LEU A 303 13.77 16.82 1.68
CA LEU A 303 12.82 17.79 2.24
C LEU A 303 13.48 19.16 2.42
N ASP A 304 12.69 20.19 2.65
CA ASP A 304 13.17 21.56 2.77
C ASP A 304 14.13 21.69 3.96
N ALA A 305 15.23 22.42 3.77
CA ALA A 305 16.32 22.56 4.75
C ALA A 305 16.02 23.54 5.90
N ASP A 306 14.75 23.92 6.13
CA ASP A 306 14.35 24.81 7.21
C ASP A 306 14.04 24.06 8.51
N ARG A 307 13.84 24.80 9.62
CA ARG A 307 13.55 24.19 10.94
C ARG A 307 12.25 23.39 10.94
N ALA A 308 11.24 23.82 10.17
CA ALA A 308 9.96 23.11 10.09
C ALA A 308 10.11 21.80 9.30
N GLY A 309 10.87 21.83 8.20
CA GLY A 309 11.25 20.68 7.38
C GLY A 309 12.04 19.64 8.18
N ILE A 310 13.04 20.06 8.97
CA ILE A 310 13.79 19.15 9.86
C ILE A 310 12.87 18.48 10.89
N SER A 311 11.91 19.21 11.46
CA SER A 311 10.95 18.65 12.42
C SER A 311 10.00 17.63 11.77
N ALA A 312 9.50 17.94 10.57
CA ALA A 312 8.68 17.03 9.78
C ALA A 312 9.47 15.77 9.37
N MET A 313 10.73 15.95 8.96
CA MET A 313 11.67 14.87 8.63
C MET A 313 11.90 13.94 9.82
N LYS A 314 12.20 14.50 11.01
CA LYS A 314 12.37 13.71 12.25
C LYS A 314 11.16 12.81 12.53
N LYS A 315 9.94 13.33 12.37
CA LYS A 315 8.69 12.56 12.55
C LYS A 315 8.56 11.44 11.50
N ALA A 316 8.81 11.76 10.23
CA ALA A 316 8.78 10.81 9.13
C ALA A 316 9.80 9.66 9.33
N ALA A 317 11.05 10.04 9.63
CA ALA A 317 12.13 9.10 9.88
C ALA A 317 11.83 8.20 11.08
N ALA A 318 11.28 8.73 12.18
CA ALA A 318 10.92 7.91 13.32
C ALA A 318 9.91 6.80 12.98
N VAL A 319 8.91 7.10 12.15
CA VAL A 319 7.93 6.09 11.68
C VAL A 319 8.61 5.05 10.80
N MET A 320 9.50 5.46 9.90
CA MET A 320 10.21 4.59 8.98
C MET A 320 11.21 3.65 9.69
N LEU A 321 12.05 4.20 10.57
CA LEU A 321 13.05 3.42 11.31
C LEU A 321 12.40 2.34 12.17
N ARG A 322 11.28 2.64 12.86
CA ARG A 322 10.51 1.65 13.64
C ARG A 322 10.04 0.46 12.82
N ARG A 323 9.86 0.65 11.52
CA ARG A 323 9.44 -0.39 10.57
C ARG A 323 10.62 -1.08 9.90
N GLY A 324 11.86 -0.69 10.22
CA GLY A 324 13.08 -1.29 9.69
C GLY A 324 13.47 -0.78 8.30
N LEU A 325 12.98 0.38 7.88
CA LEU A 325 13.43 1.01 6.64
C LEU A 325 14.81 1.66 6.84
N ASP A 326 15.65 1.58 5.81
CA ASP A 326 16.92 2.30 5.70
C ASP A 326 16.64 3.73 5.20
N VAL A 327 16.79 4.71 6.08
CA VAL A 327 16.39 6.11 5.82
C VAL A 327 17.61 7.00 5.68
N LYS A 328 17.78 7.54 4.47
CA LYS A 328 18.78 8.55 4.17
C LYS A 328 18.17 9.91 3.97
N VAL A 329 18.97 10.95 4.18
CA VAL A 329 18.63 12.35 3.94
C VAL A 329 19.59 12.91 2.90
N ALA A 330 19.03 13.48 1.84
CA ALA A 330 19.76 14.26 0.86
C ALA A 330 19.70 15.73 1.27
N GLU A 331 20.84 16.30 1.65
CA GLU A 331 20.91 17.67 2.14
C GLU A 331 20.96 18.65 0.96
N LEU A 332 19.91 19.44 0.80
CA LEU A 332 19.82 20.48 -0.23
C LEU A 332 20.59 21.74 0.22
N PRO A 333 21.10 22.55 -0.74
CA PRO A 333 21.63 23.87 -0.44
C PRO A 333 20.61 24.73 0.32
N LEU A 334 21.11 25.59 1.22
CA LEU A 334 20.26 26.39 2.11
C LEU A 334 19.24 27.23 1.31
N GLY A 335 17.97 27.05 1.63
CA GLY A 335 16.86 27.80 1.04
C GLY A 335 16.46 27.37 -0.37
N GLN A 336 16.95 26.22 -0.86
CA GLN A 336 16.56 25.66 -2.16
C GLN A 336 15.69 24.41 -1.98
N ASP A 337 14.70 24.25 -2.85
CA ASP A 337 13.92 23.02 -3.01
C ASP A 337 14.53 22.12 -4.13
N PRO A 338 14.12 20.85 -4.27
CA PRO A 338 14.61 19.99 -5.34
C PRO A 338 14.41 20.59 -6.73
N ALA A 339 13.28 21.26 -6.97
CA ALA A 339 12.99 21.88 -8.26
C ALA A 339 13.97 23.02 -8.59
N ASP A 340 14.33 23.84 -7.61
CA ASP A 340 15.29 24.94 -7.75
C ASP A 340 16.68 24.38 -8.09
N VAL A 341 17.15 23.35 -7.35
CA VAL A 341 18.45 22.69 -7.64
C VAL A 341 18.47 22.09 -9.05
N ILE A 342 17.42 21.37 -9.43
CA ILE A 342 17.29 20.76 -10.76
C ILE A 342 17.25 21.81 -11.86
N SER A 343 16.55 22.93 -11.64
CA SER A 343 16.43 23.99 -12.64
C SER A 343 17.76 24.67 -12.97
N VAL A 344 18.68 24.73 -12.01
CA VAL A 344 20.02 25.28 -12.20
C VAL A 344 20.96 24.25 -12.82
N ASN A 345 21.03 23.05 -12.23
CA ASN A 345 21.90 21.98 -12.73
C ASN A 345 21.37 20.59 -12.32
N PRO A 346 20.77 19.83 -13.25
CA PRO A 346 20.29 18.47 -12.98
C PRO A 346 21.37 17.51 -12.44
N ASP A 347 22.63 17.67 -12.85
CA ASP A 347 23.73 16.82 -12.37
C ASP A 347 24.14 17.18 -10.94
N ALA A 348 23.94 18.43 -10.51
CA ALA A 348 24.13 18.82 -9.11
C ALA A 348 23.12 18.09 -8.20
N PHE A 349 21.87 17.95 -8.65
CA PHE A 349 20.88 17.16 -7.91
C PHE A 349 21.29 15.69 -7.79
N LYS A 350 21.86 15.11 -8.86
CA LYS A 350 22.37 13.73 -8.80
C LYS A 350 23.45 13.54 -7.75
N LYS A 351 24.36 14.50 -7.67
CA LYS A 351 25.42 14.52 -6.66
C LYS A 351 24.82 14.57 -5.25
N VAL A 352 23.85 15.46 -5.00
CA VAL A 352 23.16 15.59 -3.70
C VAL A 352 22.48 14.28 -3.28
N ILE A 353 21.81 13.59 -4.20
CA ILE A 353 21.19 12.28 -3.90
C ILE A 353 22.26 11.21 -3.64
N GLY A 354 23.34 11.19 -4.42
CA GLY A 354 24.45 10.23 -4.26
C GLY A 354 25.23 10.40 -2.95
N GLU A 355 25.32 11.63 -2.45
CA GLU A 355 25.97 12.00 -1.19
C GLU A 355 25.02 11.92 0.03
N SER A 356 23.80 11.39 -0.15
CA SER A 356 22.84 11.24 0.95
C SER A 356 23.39 10.34 2.07
N VAL A 357 23.20 10.80 3.31
CA VAL A 357 23.70 10.14 4.53
C VAL A 357 22.54 9.55 5.34
N HIS A 358 22.81 8.55 6.18
CA HIS A 358 21.76 8.00 7.04
C HIS A 358 21.19 9.08 7.97
N VAL A 359 19.90 9.02 8.28
CA VAL A 359 19.22 10.07 9.07
C VAL A 359 19.87 10.32 10.42
N ILE A 360 20.42 9.29 11.07
CA ILE A 360 21.14 9.42 12.34
C ILE A 360 22.43 10.25 12.16
N GLU A 361 23.19 10.01 11.09
CA GLU A 361 24.40 10.79 10.75
C GLU A 361 24.02 12.23 10.38
N PHE A 362 22.93 12.42 9.63
CA PHE A 362 22.39 13.74 9.32
C PHE A 362 22.08 14.54 10.60
N LEU A 363 21.36 13.94 11.57
CA LEU A 363 21.03 14.61 12.83
C LEU A 363 22.29 15.00 13.64
N LEU A 364 23.32 14.15 13.62
CA LEU A 364 24.62 14.47 14.23
C LEU A 364 25.26 15.69 13.55
N HIS A 365 25.26 15.74 12.21
CA HIS A 365 25.80 16.87 11.46
C HIS A 365 25.07 18.17 11.75
N VAL A 366 23.73 18.15 11.81
CA VAL A 366 22.92 19.32 12.15
C VAL A 366 23.26 19.85 13.54
N LEU A 367 23.21 18.99 14.57
CA LEU A 367 23.53 19.39 15.95
C LEU A 367 24.96 19.92 16.09
N ARG A 368 25.91 19.34 15.34
CA ARG A 368 27.31 19.78 15.38
C ARG A 368 27.51 21.18 14.79
N ARG A 369 26.73 21.55 13.78
CA ARG A 369 26.76 22.91 13.18
C ARG A 369 26.11 23.95 14.10
N GLU A 370 25.08 23.57 14.86
CA GLU A 370 24.36 24.48 15.75
C GLU A 370 25.05 24.67 17.12
N ILE A 371 25.77 23.64 17.62
CA ILE A 371 26.30 23.63 18.99
C ILE A 371 27.82 23.53 18.98
N ALA A 372 28.49 24.65 19.25
CA ALA A 372 29.95 24.71 19.35
C ALA A 372 30.49 24.09 20.65
N ASP A 373 29.79 24.29 21.78
CA ASP A 373 30.23 23.77 23.07
C ASP A 373 30.16 22.23 23.13
N SER A 374 31.29 21.61 23.49
CA SER A 374 31.39 20.15 23.47
C SER A 374 30.48 19.46 24.48
N ARG A 375 30.25 20.06 25.66
CA ARG A 375 29.39 19.46 26.69
C ARG A 375 27.93 19.53 26.27
N SER A 376 27.49 20.70 25.81
CA SER A 376 26.12 20.92 25.34
C SER A 376 25.79 20.05 24.12
N PHE A 377 26.74 19.87 23.20
CA PHE A 377 26.59 18.97 22.06
C PHE A 377 26.37 17.52 22.51
N LYS A 378 27.17 17.01 23.46
CA LYS A 378 27.00 15.66 24.03
C LYS A 378 25.60 15.46 24.61
N LEU A 379 25.13 16.43 25.40
CA LEU A 379 23.81 16.38 26.03
C LEU A 379 22.67 16.43 25.01
N LYS A 380 22.79 17.22 23.93
CA LYS A 380 21.77 17.23 22.87
C LYS A 380 21.80 16.01 21.97
N VAL A 381 22.96 15.41 21.72
CA VAL A 381 23.02 14.11 21.02
C VAL A 381 22.33 13.02 21.84
N GLN A 382 22.53 13.01 23.16
CA GLN A 382 21.82 12.12 24.07
C GLN A 382 20.30 12.29 23.98
N GLU A 383 19.81 13.54 23.92
CA GLU A 383 18.37 13.85 23.91
C GLU A 383 17.71 13.64 22.55
N GLU A 384 18.39 13.96 21.45
CA GLU A 384 17.77 14.05 20.13
C GLU A 384 18.20 12.95 19.14
N VAL A 385 19.33 12.27 19.35
CA VAL A 385 19.85 11.26 18.41
C VAL A 385 19.69 9.84 18.95
N LEU A 386 20.01 9.59 20.23
CA LEU A 386 19.87 8.26 20.82
C LEU A 386 18.45 7.68 20.72
N PRO A 387 17.37 8.48 20.85
CA PRO A 387 16.02 7.97 20.65
C PRO A 387 15.80 7.35 19.27
N PHE A 388 16.48 7.83 18.21
CA PHE A 388 16.37 7.25 16.86
C PHE A 388 17.08 5.91 16.74
N ILE A 389 18.20 5.71 17.45
CA ILE A 389 18.90 4.41 17.50
C ILE A 389 17.99 3.37 18.14
N LEU A 390 17.24 3.73 19.20
CA LEU A 390 16.28 2.82 19.83
C LEU A 390 15.14 2.38 18.90
N LEU A 391 14.86 3.11 17.82
CA LEU A 391 13.83 2.75 16.85
C LEU A 391 14.28 1.66 15.87
N LEU A 392 15.58 1.44 15.72
CA LEU A 392 16.13 0.43 14.83
C LEU A 392 15.81 -0.98 15.34
N PRO A 393 15.17 -1.86 14.55
CA PRO A 393 14.84 -3.22 15.01
C PRO A 393 16.08 -4.11 15.22
N SER A 394 17.13 -3.90 14.44
CA SER A 394 18.35 -4.72 14.46
C SER A 394 19.34 -4.25 15.53
N ARG A 395 19.73 -5.15 16.43
CA ARG A 395 20.77 -4.87 17.44
C ARG A 395 22.15 -4.62 16.84
N ILE A 396 22.46 -5.26 15.72
CA ILE A 396 23.72 -5.06 15.00
C ILE A 396 23.76 -3.64 14.42
N ASP A 397 22.63 -3.19 13.88
CA ASP A 397 22.50 -1.85 13.31
C ASP A 397 22.54 -0.77 14.41
N GLN A 398 21.88 -1.02 15.55
CA GLN A 398 22.04 -0.20 16.73
C GLN A 398 23.52 -0.06 17.14
N GLU A 399 24.24 -1.17 17.22
CA GLU A 399 25.66 -1.17 17.60
C GLU A 399 26.53 -0.37 16.59
N HIS A 400 26.23 -0.47 15.29
CA HIS A 400 26.89 0.34 14.26
C HIS A 400 26.73 1.85 14.55
N PHE A 401 25.50 2.32 14.78
CA PHE A 401 25.25 3.73 15.04
C PHE A 401 25.73 4.19 16.42
N VAL A 402 25.77 3.31 17.42
CA VAL A 402 26.44 3.59 18.71
C VAL A 402 27.92 3.92 18.47
N GLY A 403 28.61 3.15 17.62
CA GLY A 403 29.98 3.44 17.21
C GLY A 403 30.14 4.81 16.55
N LYS A 404 29.27 5.13 15.59
CA LYS A 404 29.25 6.43 14.89
C LYS A 404 29.01 7.61 15.84
N VAL A 405 28.10 7.45 16.80
CA VAL A 405 27.80 8.48 17.82
C VAL A 405 29.00 8.68 18.74
N ALA A 406 29.62 7.59 19.21
CA ALA A 406 30.78 7.65 20.10
C ALA A 406 31.96 8.39 19.45
N GLU A 407 32.21 8.12 18.17
CA GLU A 407 33.20 8.84 17.35
C GLU A 407 32.86 10.33 17.25
N SER A 408 31.62 10.66 16.84
CA SER A 408 31.17 12.03 16.63
C SER A 408 31.27 12.90 17.90
N ILE A 409 30.86 12.36 19.05
CA ILE A 409 30.90 13.09 20.32
C ILE A 409 32.22 12.91 21.09
N ARG A 410 33.19 12.17 20.55
CA ARG A 410 34.49 11.88 21.18
C ARG A 410 34.33 11.33 22.59
N THR A 411 33.70 10.16 22.69
CA THR A 411 33.54 9.39 23.93
C THR A 411 33.74 7.90 23.65
N THR A 412 33.68 7.06 24.69
CA THR A 412 33.78 5.60 24.53
C THR A 412 32.46 5.01 24.05
N VAL A 413 32.53 3.94 23.25
CA VAL A 413 31.36 3.15 22.81
C VAL A 413 30.55 2.66 24.01
N ASP A 414 31.23 2.22 25.07
CA ASP A 414 30.58 1.71 26.28
C ASP A 414 29.75 2.79 27.01
N ALA A 415 30.21 4.04 27.04
CA ALA A 415 29.45 5.13 27.65
C ALA A 415 28.15 5.42 26.87
N VAL A 416 28.21 5.40 25.54
CA VAL A 416 27.01 5.57 24.69
C VAL A 416 26.06 4.38 24.85
N ARG A 417 26.60 3.16 24.87
CA ARG A 417 25.81 1.93 25.06
C ARG A 417 25.09 1.93 26.41
N TYR A 418 25.79 2.30 27.48
CA TYR A 418 25.20 2.42 28.82
C TYR A 418 24.03 3.42 28.84
N GLU A 419 24.21 4.60 28.24
CA GLU A 419 23.16 5.62 28.19
C GLU A 419 21.96 5.18 27.32
N LEU A 420 22.22 4.49 26.21
CA LEU A 420 21.16 3.93 25.35
C LEU A 420 20.30 2.91 26.09
N GLU A 421 20.91 2.00 26.87
CA GLU A 421 20.18 1.02 27.68
C GLU A 421 19.42 1.70 28.83
N ARG A 422 20.01 2.71 29.48
CA ARG A 422 19.32 3.52 30.51
C ARG A 422 18.04 4.17 29.97
N GLN A 423 18.09 4.73 28.76
CA GLN A 423 16.90 5.31 28.11
C GLN A 423 15.85 4.25 27.75
N ARG A 424 16.29 3.06 27.32
CA ARG A 424 15.38 1.94 27.04
C ARG A 424 14.58 1.54 28.27
N GLU A 425 15.22 1.43 29.44
CA GLU A 425 14.56 1.09 30.71
C GLU A 425 13.53 2.16 31.14
N GLN A 426 13.83 3.44 30.89
CA GLN A 426 12.91 4.54 31.17
C GLN A 426 11.65 4.50 30.28
N LEU A 427 11.79 4.08 29.02
CA LEU A 427 10.67 3.94 28.10
C LEU A 427 9.74 2.77 28.47
N THR A 428 10.30 1.62 28.87
CA THR A 428 9.49 0.46 29.32
C THR A 428 8.72 0.78 30.60
N THR A 429 9.37 1.38 31.60
CA THR A 429 8.73 1.74 32.87
C THR A 429 7.63 2.80 32.73
N THR A 430 7.77 3.72 31.77
CA THR A 430 6.73 4.73 31.46
C THR A 430 5.53 4.10 30.75
N THR A 431 5.78 3.23 29.76
CA THR A 431 4.71 2.54 29.00
C THR A 431 3.88 1.61 29.90
N GLU A 432 4.51 0.93 30.86
CA GLU A 432 3.83 0.08 31.86
C GLU A 432 2.97 0.88 32.85
N ARG A 433 3.33 2.15 33.13
CA ARG A 433 2.52 3.05 33.97
C ARG A 433 1.33 3.63 33.20
N GLU A 434 1.53 4.00 31.94
CA GLU A 434 0.47 4.53 31.08
C GLU A 434 -0.55 3.45 30.69
N SER A 435 -0.10 2.23 30.38
CA SER A 435 -1.01 1.10 30.10
C SER A 435 -1.85 0.67 31.31
N LYS A 436 -1.36 0.89 32.53
CA LYS A 436 -2.14 0.72 33.78
C LYS A 436 -3.13 1.87 34.04
N MET A 437 -2.94 3.06 33.45
CA MET A 437 -3.85 4.20 33.57
C MET A 437 -4.93 4.24 32.47
N VAL A 438 -4.65 3.69 31.29
CA VAL A 438 -5.56 3.70 30.12
C VAL A 438 -6.52 2.49 30.13
N SER A 439 -6.27 1.44 30.93
CA SER A 439 -7.15 0.26 30.98
C SER A 439 -8.54 0.51 31.62
N THR A 440 -8.81 1.71 32.12
CA THR A 440 -10.09 2.09 32.74
C THR A 440 -11.09 2.76 31.80
N THR A 441 -10.77 2.98 30.52
CA THR A 441 -11.73 3.60 29.60
C THR A 441 -11.48 3.12 28.17
N GLU A 442 -12.55 2.63 27.52
CA GLU A 442 -12.65 2.28 26.10
C GLU A 442 -12.19 0.85 25.68
N LYS A 443 -13.10 -0.12 25.88
CA LYS A 443 -13.24 -1.25 24.94
C LYS A 443 -14.34 -0.93 23.94
N LYS A 444 -13.97 -0.52 22.71
CA LYS A 444 -14.70 -0.89 21.48
C LYS A 444 -13.88 -0.59 20.21
N SER A 445 -13.58 -1.69 19.50
CA SER A 445 -13.59 -1.84 18.05
C SER A 445 -12.29 -1.70 17.22
N VAL A 446 -12.09 -2.80 16.47
CA VAL A 446 -11.39 -3.02 15.18
C VAL A 446 -9.86 -3.11 15.17
N VAL A 447 -9.38 -4.36 15.20
CA VAL A 447 -8.08 -4.77 14.66
C VAL A 447 -8.32 -5.57 13.39
N THR A 448 -8.12 -4.96 12.22
CA THR A 448 -7.77 -5.67 10.99
C THR A 448 -6.27 -5.52 10.76
N ALA A 449 -5.51 -6.45 11.30
CA ALA A 449 -4.08 -6.58 11.02
C ALA A 449 -3.82 -8.00 10.51
N ARG A 450 -3.46 -8.11 9.23
CA ARG A 450 -2.89 -9.32 8.62
C ARG A 450 -1.69 -9.78 9.47
N ARG A 451 -1.82 -10.89 10.18
CA ARG A 451 -0.71 -11.62 10.81
C ARG A 451 -0.24 -12.71 9.86
N SER A 452 1.02 -12.64 9.44
CA SER A 452 1.72 -13.65 8.63
C SER A 452 2.04 -14.96 9.38
N SER A 453 1.41 -15.22 10.53
CA SER A 453 1.67 -16.38 11.40
C SER A 453 0.42 -17.04 11.99
N ASP A 454 -0.74 -16.93 11.34
CA ASP A 454 -1.92 -17.69 11.75
C ASP A 454 -1.83 -19.14 11.22
N VAL A 455 -1.25 -20.03 12.03
CA VAL A 455 -1.02 -21.45 11.69
C VAL A 455 -2.30 -22.18 11.25
N PRO A 456 -3.45 -22.08 11.95
CA PRO A 456 -4.70 -22.67 11.48
C PRO A 456 -5.16 -22.14 10.11
N GLN A 457 -5.02 -20.84 9.87
CA GLN A 457 -5.39 -20.22 8.59
C GLN A 457 -4.57 -20.79 7.41
N LYS A 458 -3.25 -20.93 7.57
CA LYS A 458 -2.37 -21.51 6.53
C LYS A 458 -2.69 -22.99 6.26
N ALA A 459 -3.01 -23.75 7.31
CA ALA A 459 -3.41 -25.14 7.16
C ALA A 459 -4.74 -25.25 6.40
N TYR A 460 -5.71 -24.38 6.71
CA TYR A 460 -6.99 -24.29 6.00
C TYR A 460 -6.83 -23.95 4.50
N GLU A 461 -6.01 -22.93 4.20
CA GLU A 461 -5.70 -22.51 2.82
C GLU A 461 -5.08 -23.64 1.98
N TYR A 462 -4.14 -24.39 2.56
CA TYR A 462 -3.55 -25.57 1.91
C TYR A 462 -4.60 -26.66 1.63
N LEU A 463 -5.46 -26.94 2.62
CA LEU A 463 -6.50 -27.97 2.50
C LEU A 463 -7.55 -27.62 1.44
N LEU A 464 -7.89 -26.34 1.27
CA LEU A 464 -8.76 -25.89 0.17
C LEU A 464 -8.14 -26.18 -1.20
N ALA A 465 -6.84 -25.95 -1.36
CA ALA A 465 -6.12 -26.27 -2.60
C ALA A 465 -6.00 -27.78 -2.82
N ALA A 466 -5.70 -28.54 -1.76
CA ALA A 466 -5.66 -30.00 -1.78
C ALA A 466 -7.01 -30.58 -2.23
N ALA A 467 -8.13 -30.15 -1.64
CA ALA A 467 -9.47 -30.63 -1.97
C ALA A 467 -9.84 -30.45 -3.46
N ALA A 468 -9.23 -29.50 -4.16
CA ALA A 468 -9.46 -29.29 -5.59
C ALA A 468 -8.63 -30.21 -6.50
N LEU A 469 -7.69 -30.98 -5.94
CA LEU A 469 -6.66 -31.73 -6.69
C LEU A 469 -6.65 -33.24 -6.41
N VAL A 470 -7.19 -33.71 -5.29
CA VAL A 470 -7.26 -35.15 -4.94
C VAL A 470 -8.51 -35.84 -5.49
N ASP A 471 -8.44 -37.17 -5.59
CA ASP A 471 -9.54 -38.03 -6.08
C ASP A 471 -10.84 -37.89 -5.26
N MET A 472 -11.98 -38.20 -5.91
CA MET A 472 -13.33 -37.95 -5.38
C MET A 472 -13.61 -38.45 -3.95
N PRO A 473 -13.17 -39.64 -3.50
CA PRO A 473 -13.49 -40.11 -2.15
C PRO A 473 -12.87 -39.22 -1.05
N LEU A 474 -11.59 -38.88 -1.22
CA LEU A 474 -10.84 -38.03 -0.29
C LEU A 474 -11.30 -36.56 -0.36
N SER A 475 -11.63 -36.08 -1.56
CA SER A 475 -12.16 -34.72 -1.74
C SER A 475 -13.50 -34.51 -1.01
N ALA A 476 -14.42 -35.48 -1.07
CA ALA A 476 -15.74 -35.34 -0.45
C ALA A 476 -15.66 -35.23 1.09
N GLN A 477 -14.88 -36.12 1.71
CA GLN A 477 -14.64 -36.10 3.16
C GLN A 477 -13.90 -34.82 3.60
N LEU A 478 -12.89 -34.40 2.82
CA LEU A 478 -12.14 -33.18 3.10
C LEU A 478 -13.04 -31.93 3.02
N GLN A 479 -13.93 -31.85 2.03
CA GLN A 479 -14.88 -30.74 1.91
C GLN A 479 -15.87 -30.69 3.08
N GLU A 480 -16.32 -31.83 3.60
CA GLU A 480 -17.19 -31.88 4.77
C GLU A 480 -16.48 -31.36 6.03
N GLU A 481 -15.24 -31.79 6.27
CA GLU A 481 -14.45 -31.32 7.41
C GLU A 481 -14.10 -29.84 7.31
N LEU A 482 -13.79 -29.33 6.10
CA LEU A 482 -13.54 -27.91 5.87
C LEU A 482 -14.77 -27.04 6.21
N LYS A 483 -15.98 -27.52 5.92
CA LYS A 483 -17.24 -26.84 6.33
C LYS A 483 -17.42 -26.83 7.84
N LYS A 484 -17.09 -27.91 8.54
CA LYS A 484 -17.14 -27.96 10.01
C LYS A 484 -16.12 -26.99 10.62
N MET A 485 -14.93 -26.89 10.04
CA MET A 485 -13.86 -25.99 10.50
C MET A 485 -14.17 -24.51 10.25
N SER A 486 -14.79 -24.15 9.13
CA SER A 486 -15.23 -22.77 8.88
C SER A 486 -16.28 -22.27 9.88
N LEU A 487 -17.03 -23.18 10.52
CA LEU A 487 -17.97 -22.86 11.59
C LEU A 487 -17.29 -22.71 12.97
N LEU A 488 -16.08 -23.24 13.13
CA LEU A 488 -15.32 -23.22 14.38
C LEU A 488 -14.43 -21.98 14.54
N GLY A 489 -14.26 -21.13 13.53
CA GLY A 489 -13.50 -19.89 13.66
C GLY A 489 -13.61 -18.97 12.46
N GLU A 490 -13.13 -17.73 12.62
CA GLU A 490 -13.04 -16.72 11.55
C GLU A 490 -11.91 -17.09 10.56
N LEU A 491 -12.13 -18.16 9.79
CA LEU A 491 -11.29 -18.54 8.67
C LEU A 491 -11.69 -17.73 7.43
N VAL A 492 -10.70 -17.28 6.68
CA VAL A 492 -10.90 -16.45 5.48
C VAL A 492 -10.53 -17.27 4.24
N GLU A 493 -11.34 -17.23 3.19
CA GLU A 493 -10.93 -17.85 1.92
C GLU A 493 -9.77 -17.05 1.29
N PRO A 494 -8.76 -17.73 0.69
CA PRO A 494 -7.67 -17.04 0.03
C PRO A 494 -8.19 -16.25 -1.17
N GLY A 495 -7.67 -15.03 -1.36
CA GLY A 495 -7.94 -14.25 -2.57
C GLY A 495 -7.43 -14.96 -3.83
N GLU A 496 -7.92 -14.56 -5.02
CA GLU A 496 -7.67 -15.26 -6.29
C GLU A 496 -6.19 -15.58 -6.56
N SER A 497 -5.29 -14.62 -6.34
CA SER A 497 -3.84 -14.80 -6.54
C SER A 497 -3.24 -15.82 -5.58
N GLU A 498 -3.67 -15.80 -4.31
CA GLU A 498 -3.19 -16.74 -3.29
C GLU A 498 -3.77 -18.14 -3.52
N ARG A 499 -5.03 -18.22 -3.94
CA ARG A 499 -5.66 -19.47 -4.36
C ARG A 499 -4.92 -20.09 -5.54
N ALA A 500 -4.59 -19.30 -6.56
CA ALA A 500 -3.82 -19.76 -7.70
C ALA A 500 -2.43 -20.26 -7.25
N ARG A 501 -1.73 -19.51 -6.40
CA ARG A 501 -0.45 -19.92 -5.79
C ARG A 501 -0.54 -21.30 -5.16
N LEU A 502 -1.49 -21.49 -4.25
CA LEU A 502 -1.66 -22.70 -3.47
C LEU A 502 -1.97 -23.89 -4.38
N LEU A 503 -2.88 -23.72 -5.35
CA LEU A 503 -3.23 -24.77 -6.31
C LEU A 503 -2.02 -25.23 -7.12
N PHE A 504 -1.26 -24.31 -7.72
CA PHE A 504 -0.07 -24.71 -8.48
C PHE A 504 1.02 -25.29 -7.57
N THR A 505 1.17 -24.79 -6.34
CA THR A 505 2.14 -25.32 -5.37
C THR A 505 1.82 -26.75 -4.97
N VAL A 506 0.58 -27.01 -4.56
CA VAL A 506 0.13 -28.34 -4.12
C VAL A 506 0.19 -29.33 -5.29
N GLU A 507 -0.18 -28.91 -6.50
CA GLU A 507 -0.09 -29.77 -7.68
C GLU A 507 1.36 -30.17 -8.01
N GLN A 508 2.31 -29.22 -7.94
CA GLN A 508 3.73 -29.54 -8.12
C GLN A 508 4.27 -30.51 -7.05
N GLN A 509 3.78 -30.39 -5.81
CA GLN A 509 4.13 -31.31 -4.73
C GLN A 509 3.54 -32.71 -4.96
N TYR A 510 2.26 -32.79 -5.36
CA TYR A 510 1.57 -34.05 -5.58
C TYR A 510 2.17 -34.88 -6.72
N VAL A 511 2.73 -34.23 -7.76
CA VAL A 511 3.46 -34.92 -8.84
C VAL A 511 4.65 -35.73 -8.29
N GLN A 512 5.24 -35.32 -7.16
CA GLN A 512 6.41 -35.97 -6.56
C GLN A 512 6.04 -37.00 -5.48
N TYR A 513 4.78 -37.04 -5.03
CA TYR A 513 4.35 -37.81 -3.86
C TYR A 513 3.50 -39.03 -4.22
N SER A 514 3.63 -40.10 -3.43
CA SER A 514 2.73 -41.24 -3.53
C SER A 514 1.33 -40.89 -3.00
N PRO A 515 0.25 -41.59 -3.41
CA PRO A 515 -1.10 -41.35 -2.87
C PRO A 515 -1.17 -41.42 -1.33
N LEU A 516 -0.41 -42.34 -0.72
CA LEU A 516 -0.31 -42.47 0.73
C LEU A 516 0.32 -41.21 1.37
N THR A 517 1.42 -40.72 0.79
CA THR A 517 2.11 -39.51 1.25
C THR A 517 1.23 -38.26 1.13
N ILE A 518 0.41 -38.18 0.09
CA ILE A 518 -0.59 -37.10 -0.07
C ILE A 518 -1.63 -37.17 1.05
N ALA A 519 -2.15 -38.36 1.34
CA ALA A 519 -3.14 -38.56 2.40
C ALA A 519 -2.55 -38.23 3.80
N GLU A 520 -1.31 -38.63 4.08
CA GLU A 520 -0.59 -38.29 5.31
C GLU A 520 -0.46 -36.78 5.49
N GLU A 521 -0.08 -36.04 4.45
CA GLU A 521 0.05 -34.58 4.51
C GLU A 521 -1.31 -33.89 4.71
N VAL A 522 -2.35 -34.33 3.99
CA VAL A 522 -3.72 -33.80 4.16
C VAL A 522 -4.21 -34.01 5.60
N VAL A 523 -4.04 -35.20 6.15
CA VAL A 523 -4.44 -35.52 7.53
C VAL A 523 -3.63 -34.72 8.55
N ALA A 524 -2.32 -34.54 8.33
CA ALA A 524 -1.48 -33.71 9.19
C ALA A 524 -1.96 -32.25 9.21
N ARG A 525 -2.32 -31.68 8.04
CA ARG A 525 -2.84 -30.31 7.92
C ARG A 525 -4.23 -30.17 8.54
N LEU A 526 -5.10 -31.17 8.43
CA LEU A 526 -6.41 -31.19 9.10
C LEU A 526 -6.26 -31.11 10.62
N ASN A 527 -5.37 -31.94 11.19
CA ASN A 527 -5.08 -31.92 12.62
C ASN A 527 -4.46 -30.58 13.07
N GLN A 528 -3.56 -30.01 12.26
CA GLN A 528 -2.96 -28.70 12.52
C GLN A 528 -4.02 -27.58 12.52
N CYS A 529 -4.95 -27.60 11.57
CA CYS A 529 -6.05 -26.62 11.47
C CYS A 529 -7.00 -26.75 12.68
N LYS A 530 -7.52 -27.95 12.95
CA LYS A 530 -8.46 -28.23 14.05
C LYS A 530 -7.87 -27.80 15.41
N SER A 531 -6.68 -28.29 15.74
CA SER A 531 -6.03 -27.98 17.02
C SER A 531 -5.67 -26.49 17.15
N GLY A 532 -5.29 -25.84 16.06
CA GLY A 532 -5.02 -24.40 16.02
C GLY A 532 -6.26 -23.56 16.34
N LEU A 533 -7.40 -23.86 15.70
CA LEU A 533 -8.66 -23.13 15.91
C LEU A 533 -9.15 -23.25 17.36
N ILE A 534 -9.12 -24.47 17.91
CA ILE A 534 -9.52 -24.72 19.31
C ILE A 534 -8.64 -23.92 20.27
N ARG A 535 -7.31 -23.90 20.05
CA ARG A 535 -6.38 -23.12 20.88
C ARG A 535 -6.62 -21.61 20.79
N LYS A 536 -6.95 -21.10 19.60
CA LYS A 536 -7.28 -19.67 19.39
C LYS A 536 -8.55 -19.28 20.15
N GLN A 537 -9.59 -20.12 20.12
CA GLN A 537 -10.81 -19.92 20.90
C GLN A 537 -10.56 -20.02 22.41
N LEU A 538 -9.74 -20.97 22.86
CA LEU A 538 -9.34 -21.08 24.27
C LEU A 538 -8.61 -19.83 24.76
N MET A 539 -7.70 -19.28 23.96
CA MET A 539 -7.01 -18.03 24.28
C MET A 539 -8.01 -16.87 24.42
N HIS A 540 -8.94 -16.74 23.48
CA HIS A 540 -9.98 -15.72 23.53
C HIS A 540 -10.85 -15.80 24.80
N TYR A 541 -11.37 -16.99 25.13
CA TYR A 541 -12.18 -17.14 26.35
C TYR A 541 -11.38 -16.98 27.64
N ARG A 542 -10.09 -17.32 27.65
CA ARG A 542 -9.19 -17.06 28.80
C ARG A 542 -8.89 -15.58 28.97
N GLU A 543 -8.78 -14.81 27.89
CA GLU A 543 -8.65 -13.34 27.95
C GLU A 543 -9.93 -12.68 28.47
N ILE A 544 -11.11 -13.17 28.07
CA ILE A 544 -12.39 -12.73 28.63
C ILE A 544 -12.42 -13.01 30.14
N LEU A 545 -12.02 -14.21 30.56
CA LEU A 545 -11.97 -14.62 31.96
C LEU A 545 -11.06 -13.69 32.78
N ARG A 546 -9.82 -13.45 32.31
CA ARG A 546 -8.88 -12.53 32.97
C ARG A 546 -9.43 -11.11 33.07
N ALA A 547 -10.09 -10.62 32.01
CA ALA A 547 -10.65 -9.28 32.01
C ALA A 547 -11.82 -9.13 33.00
N VAL A 548 -12.59 -10.20 33.26
CA VAL A 548 -13.65 -10.22 34.28
C VAL A 548 -13.03 -10.27 35.68
N GLU A 549 -12.00 -11.10 35.88
CA GLU A 549 -11.24 -11.19 37.14
C GLU A 549 -10.58 -9.84 37.52
N ASP A 550 -9.99 -9.13 36.55
CA ASP A 550 -9.35 -7.83 36.74
C ASP A 550 -10.34 -6.70 37.10
N GLN A 551 -11.63 -6.86 36.76
CA GLN A 551 -12.69 -5.87 37.06
C GLN A 551 -13.35 -6.08 38.44
N GLY A 552 -12.92 -7.08 39.21
CA GLY A 552 -13.41 -7.34 40.56
C GLY A 552 -14.83 -7.92 40.64
N GLU A 553 -15.39 -8.36 39.51
CA GLU A 553 -16.65 -9.12 39.50
C GLU A 553 -16.37 -10.56 39.98
N THR A 554 -16.99 -10.97 41.08
CA THR A 554 -16.68 -12.23 41.78
C THR A 554 -17.26 -13.50 41.16
N VAL A 555 -17.75 -13.43 39.91
CA VAL A 555 -18.28 -14.61 39.21
C VAL A 555 -17.86 -14.55 37.72
N PRO A 556 -16.89 -15.37 37.28
CA PRO A 556 -16.78 -15.72 35.87
C PRO A 556 -18.14 -16.18 35.37
N SER A 557 -18.66 -15.66 34.26
CA SER A 557 -19.93 -16.18 33.74
C SER A 557 -19.79 -17.70 33.60
N GLU A 558 -20.65 -18.48 34.28
CA GLU A 558 -20.58 -19.96 34.26
C GLU A 558 -20.50 -20.48 32.81
N GLU A 559 -21.10 -19.73 31.89
CA GLU A 559 -21.03 -19.90 30.46
C GLU A 559 -19.59 -19.86 29.88
N THR A 560 -18.74 -18.92 30.29
CA THR A 560 -17.35 -18.82 29.81
C THR A 560 -16.51 -20.00 30.29
N MET A 561 -16.68 -20.39 31.56
CA MET A 561 -16.01 -21.57 32.14
C MET A 561 -16.49 -22.87 31.49
N ALA A 562 -17.79 -23.00 31.20
CA ALA A 562 -18.35 -24.14 30.48
C ALA A 562 -17.76 -24.23 29.05
N LYS A 563 -17.65 -23.09 28.33
CA LYS A 563 -17.04 -23.05 26.99
C LYS A 563 -15.56 -23.44 27.02
N ILE A 564 -14.79 -23.00 28.01
CA ILE A 564 -13.38 -23.43 28.18
C ILE A 564 -13.30 -24.95 28.39
N LYS A 565 -14.11 -25.53 29.29
CA LYS A 565 -14.14 -26.98 29.54
C LYS A 565 -14.49 -27.78 28.28
N VAL A 566 -15.46 -27.33 27.50
CA VAL A 566 -15.85 -27.97 26.23
C VAL A 566 -14.70 -27.93 25.22
N LEU A 567 -14.02 -26.79 25.09
CA LEU A 567 -12.88 -26.65 24.17
C LEU A 567 -11.67 -27.48 24.62
N GLU A 568 -11.40 -27.57 25.92
CA GLU A 568 -10.35 -28.44 26.47
C GLU A 568 -10.65 -29.93 26.26
N ALA A 569 -11.92 -30.33 26.35
CA ALA A 569 -12.35 -31.69 26.01
C ALA A 569 -12.15 -31.98 24.52
N LYS A 570 -12.52 -31.06 23.63
CA LYS A 570 -12.30 -31.18 22.17
C LYS A 570 -10.82 -31.29 21.79
N LEU A 571 -9.92 -30.65 22.55
CA LEU A 571 -8.47 -30.74 22.33
C LEU A 571 -7.90 -32.11 22.74
N ARG A 572 -8.62 -32.88 23.58
CA ARG A 572 -8.25 -34.24 24.01
C ARG A 572 -8.84 -35.34 23.13
N GLU A 573 -9.69 -35.00 22.17
CA GLU A 573 -10.16 -35.95 21.16
C GLU A 573 -8.99 -36.50 20.35
N PRO A 574 -9.04 -37.77 19.92
CA PRO A 574 -8.00 -38.34 19.07
C PRO A 574 -7.86 -37.56 17.76
N ALA A 575 -6.62 -37.40 17.31
CA ALA A 575 -6.29 -36.82 16.01
C ALA A 575 -6.84 -37.69 14.87
N TYR A 576 -7.17 -37.10 13.72
CA TYR A 576 -7.49 -37.85 12.51
C TYR A 576 -6.30 -38.75 12.15
N GLN A 577 -6.58 -40.01 11.80
CA GLN A 577 -5.59 -40.96 11.29
C GLN A 577 -5.86 -41.26 9.81
N VAL A 578 -4.83 -41.59 9.04
CA VAL A 578 -4.96 -41.83 7.59
C VAL A 578 -5.92 -42.99 7.29
N GLU A 579 -5.83 -44.06 8.08
CA GLU A 579 -6.63 -45.28 7.96
C GLU A 579 -8.13 -45.03 8.22
N THR A 580 -8.45 -44.10 9.11
CA THR A 580 -9.83 -43.73 9.44
C THR A 580 -10.36 -42.64 8.52
N PHE A 581 -9.49 -41.76 8.01
CA PHE A 581 -9.87 -40.66 7.14
C PHE A 581 -10.16 -41.10 5.71
N LEU A 582 -9.43 -42.08 5.15
CA LEU A 582 -9.67 -42.60 3.80
C LEU A 582 -10.85 -43.58 3.70
N GLY A 583 -11.41 -44.02 4.83
CA GLY A 583 -12.25 -45.23 4.90
C GLY A 583 -11.45 -46.48 4.49
N ASP A 584 -11.95 -47.68 4.79
CA ASP A 584 -11.33 -48.94 4.33
C ASP A 584 -11.34 -49.00 2.78
N THR A 585 -10.37 -48.35 2.15
CA THR A 585 -10.00 -48.51 0.75
C THR A 585 -8.68 -49.27 0.71
N LYS A 586 -8.72 -50.50 1.22
CA LYS A 586 -7.90 -51.55 0.63
C LYS A 586 -8.48 -51.78 -0.77
N HIS A 587 -7.93 -51.12 -1.79
CA HIS A 587 -7.68 -51.66 -3.13
C HIS A 587 -7.00 -50.64 -4.04
#